data_AF-A0A101V3T6-F1
#
_entry.id   AF-A0A101V3T6-F1
#
_cell.length_a   1.000
_cell.length_b   1.000
_cell.length_c   1.000
_cell.angle_alpha   90.00
_cell.angle_beta   90.00
_cell.angle_gamma   90.00
#
_symmetry.space_group_name_H-M   'P 1'
#
loop_
_entity.id
_entity.type
_entity.pdbx_description
1 polymer ?
#
loop_
_entity_poly.entity_id
_entity_poly.type
_entity_poly.pdbx_seq_one_letter_code
_entity_poly.pdbx_strand_id
1 'polypeptide(L)' 'MIGGAPPAFVAEVEKKADELVRAAAAFHLDGTGCQGEGPKGGFAHVAGGFFNYLVVPRHERLYIMQVTFL' A
#
# COMPACT_ATOMS: atom_id res chain seq x y z
N MET A 1 -1.51 6.13 -14.62
CA MET A 1 -2.82 5.46 -14.85
C MET A 1 -2.59 3.97 -14.70
N ILE A 2 -3.29 3.31 -13.77
CA ILE A 2 -3.27 1.84 -13.64
C ILE A 2 -4.01 1.28 -14.86
N GLY A 3 -3.36 0.42 -15.65
CA GLY A 3 -3.71 0.05 -17.03
C GLY A 3 -5.20 -0.04 -17.38
N GLY A 4 -5.80 1.10 -17.75
CA GLY A 4 -7.20 1.21 -18.18
C GLY A 4 -8.26 1.19 -17.06
N ALA A 5 -7.87 1.18 -15.78
CA ALA A 5 -8.82 1.19 -14.68
C ALA A 5 -9.54 2.56 -14.56
N PRO A 6 -10.83 2.59 -14.16
CA PRO A 6 -11.57 3.84 -14.03
C PRO A 6 -10.92 4.81 -13.03
N PRO A 7 -10.90 6.13 -13.29
CA PRO A 7 -10.30 7.11 -12.37
C PRO A 7 -10.86 7.05 -10.95
N ALA A 8 -12.16 6.80 -10.79
CA ALA A 8 -12.79 6.67 -9.47
C ALA A 8 -12.23 5.47 -8.68
N PHE A 9 -11.96 4.35 -9.36
CA PHE A 9 -11.33 3.20 -8.73
C PHE A 9 -9.87 3.49 -8.34
N VAL A 10 -9.11 4.18 -9.21
CA VAL A 10 -7.74 4.60 -8.91
C VAL A 10 -7.71 5.49 -7.65
N ALA A 11 -8.66 6.41 -7.51
CA ALA A 11 -8.77 7.25 -6.33
C ALA A 11 -9.03 6.46 -5.03
N GLU A 12 -9.84 5.40 -5.08
CA GLU A 12 -10.06 4.52 -3.93
C GLU A 12 -8.79 3.72 -3.57
N VAL A 13 -8.01 3.28 -4.57
CA VAL A 13 -6.71 2.64 -4.35
C VAL A 13 -5.73 3.61 -3.68
N GLU A 14 -5.61 4.84 -4.20
CA GLU A 14 -4.73 5.88 -3.65
C GLU A 14 -5.11 6.23 -2.20
N LYS A 15 -6.40 6.47 -1.95
CA LYS A 15 -6.93 6.73 -0.60
C LYS A 15 -6.59 5.59 0.36
N LYS A 16 -6.78 4.34 -0.06
CA LYS A 16 -6.47 3.18 0.79
C LYS A 16 -4.97 3.02 1.02
N ALA A 17 -4.15 3.32 0.02
CA ALA A 17 -2.69 3.32 0.16
C ALA A 17 -2.23 4.37 1.18
N ASP A 18 -2.80 5.58 1.17
CA ASP A 18 -2.51 6.62 2.17
C ASP A 18 -2.86 6.19 3.60
N GLU A 19 -3.98 5.49 3.79
CA GLU A 19 -4.34 4.90 5.08
C GLU A 19 -3.30 3.89 5.54
N LEU A 20 -2.85 3.00 4.64
CA LEU A 20 -1.85 1.99 4.95
C LEU A 20 -0.48 2.62 5.26
N VAL A 21 -0.08 3.68 4.55
CA VAL A 21 1.15 4.43 4.83
C VAL A 21 1.09 5.07 6.22
N ARG A 22 -0.03 5.73 6.57
CA ARG A 22 -0.22 6.31 7.91
C ARG A 22 -0.17 5.25 9.01
N ALA A 23 -0.82 4.10 8.78
CA ALA A 23 -0.77 2.98 9.72
C ALA A 23 0.66 2.45 9.87
N ALA A 24 1.36 2.21 8.77
CA ALA A 24 2.74 1.73 8.77
C ALA A 24 3.69 2.71 9.49
N ALA A 25 3.53 4.01 9.29
CA ALA A 25 4.33 5.03 9.96
C ALA A 25 4.16 5.01 11.49
N ALA A 26 2.96 4.70 11.98
CA ALA A 26 2.72 4.56 13.42
C ALA A 26 3.46 3.36 14.05
N PHE A 27 3.66 2.28 13.29
CA PHE A 27 4.39 1.09 13.75
C PHE A 27 5.89 1.14 13.47
N HIS A 28 6.30 1.89 12.44
CA HIS A 28 7.69 1.97 11.98
C HIS A 28 8.19 3.40 12.07
N LEU A 29 8.21 3.92 13.30
CA LEU A 29 8.51 5.33 13.66
C LEU A 29 9.84 5.85 13.08
N ASP A 30 10.78 4.97 12.77
CA ASP A 30 12.05 5.28 12.10
C ASP A 30 12.46 4.11 11.20
N GLY A 31 12.60 4.35 9.89
CA GLY A 31 13.03 3.34 8.93
C GLY A 31 14.41 2.74 9.25
N THR A 32 15.29 3.53 9.89
CA THR A 32 16.62 3.09 10.34
C THR A 32 16.56 2.26 11.63
N GLY A 33 15.50 2.44 12.43
CA GLY A 33 15.21 1.66 13.63
C GLY A 33 14.54 0.31 13.35
N CYS A 34 14.11 0.04 12.12
CA CYS A 34 13.46 -1.22 11.74
C CYS A 34 14.46 -2.39 11.69
N GLN A 35 14.52 -3.14 12.79
CA GLN A 35 15.33 -4.35 12.94
C GLN A 35 14.51 -5.62 12.62
N GLY A 36 15.17 -6.65 12.08
CA GLY A 36 14.55 -7.95 11.76
C GLY A 36 13.87 -8.02 10.38
N GLU A 37 12.98 -9.01 10.23
CA GLU A 37 12.16 -9.18 9.03
C GLU A 37 11.17 -8.02 8.93
N GLY A 38 11.07 -7.40 7.75
CA GLY A 38 10.15 -6.29 7.52
C GLY A 38 8.69 -6.73 7.68
N PRO A 39 7.75 -5.78 7.85
CA PRO A 39 6.34 -6.08 7.80
C PRO A 39 6.02 -6.85 6.51
N LYS A 40 5.30 -7.97 6.64
CA LYS A 40 4.87 -8.74 5.48
C LYS A 40 3.93 -7.86 4.64
N GLY A 41 4.08 -7.98 3.33
CA GLY A 41 3.11 -7.41 2.39
C GLY A 41 1.71 -7.93 2.66
N GLY A 42 0.73 -7.30 2.03
CA GLY A 42 -0.66 -7.62 2.26
C GLY A 42 -1.52 -7.46 1.02
N PHE A 43 -2.79 -7.72 1.24
CA PHE A 43 -3.86 -7.59 0.27
C PHE A 43 -4.89 -6.61 0.83
N ALA A 44 -5.27 -5.61 0.04
CA ALA A 44 -6.26 -4.61 0.44
C ALA A 44 -7.44 -4.60 -0.54
N HIS A 45 -8.65 -4.68 0.01
CA HIS A 45 -9.88 -4.49 -0.73
C HIS A 45 -10.26 -3.00 -0.77
N VAL A 46 -10.79 -2.58 -1.92
CA VAL A 46 -11.41 -1.26 -2.13
C VAL A 46 -12.70 -1.43 -2.93
N ALA A 47 -13.52 -0.38 -3.01
CA ALA A 47 -14.68 -0.43 -3.88
C ALA A 47 -14.24 -0.66 -5.34
N GLY A 48 -14.77 -1.70 -5.99
CA GLY A 48 -14.45 -2.04 -7.39
C GLY A 48 -13.19 -2.91 -7.58
N GLY A 49 -12.58 -3.45 -6.52
CA GLY A 49 -11.46 -4.38 -6.69
C GLY A 49 -10.52 -4.48 -5.49
N PHE A 50 -9.24 -4.74 -5.77
CA PHE A 50 -8.22 -4.94 -4.75
C PHE A 50 -6.81 -4.70 -5.26
N PHE A 51 -5.85 -4.64 -4.34
CA PHE A 51 -4.44 -4.57 -4.68
C PHE A 51 -3.54 -5.32 -3.68
N ASN A 52 -2.41 -5.80 -4.20
CA ASN A 52 -1.31 -6.37 -3.43
C ASN A 52 -0.28 -5.27 -3.12
N TYR A 53 0.18 -5.21 -1.88
CA TYR A 53 1.16 -4.20 -1.46
C TYR A 53 2.29 -4.79 -0.61
N LEU A 54 3.40 -4.07 -0.55
CA LEU A 54 4.53 -4.35 0.32
C LEU A 54 4.94 -3.08 1.06
N VAL A 55 5.02 -3.15 2.39
CA VAL A 55 5.58 -2.08 3.20
C VAL A 55 7.08 -2.31 3.35
N VAL A 56 7.89 -1.30 3.02
CA VAL A 56 9.34 -1.37 3.11
C VAL A 56 9.82 -0.22 4.00
N PRO A 57 9.89 -0.42 5.34
CA PRO A 57 10.26 0.65 6.28
C PRO A 57 11.62 1.26 5.99
N ARG A 58 12.60 0.46 5.56
CA ARG A 58 13.95 0.94 5.20
C ARG A 58 13.96 1.90 4.02
N HIS A 59 12.93 1.86 3.18
CA HIS A 59 12.74 2.80 2.08
C HIS A 59 11.73 3.89 2.41
N GLU A 60 11.14 3.85 3.61
CA GLU A 60 10.06 4.73 4.07
C GLU A 60 8.91 4.79 3.06
N ARG A 61 8.58 3.63 2.47
CA ARG A 61 7.63 3.53 1.35
C ARG A 61 6.73 2.31 1.45
N LEU A 62 5.55 2.45 0.87
CA LEU A 62 4.67 1.35 0.50
C LEU A 62 4.69 1.21 -1.02
N TYR A 63 4.89 -0.01 -1.51
CA TYR A 63 4.84 -0.34 -2.93
C TYR A 63 3.56 -1.10 -3.23
N ILE A 64 2.82 -0.67 -4.24
CA ILE A 64 1.71 -1.43 -4.81
C ILE A 64 2.28 -2.30 -5.93
N MET A 65 2.16 -3.62 -5.78
CA MET A 65 2.78 -4.59 -6.69
C MET A 65 1.83 -5.01 -7.82
N GLN A 66 0.54 -5.09 -7.52
CA GLN A 66 -0.49 -5.46 -8.49
C GLN A 66 -1.82 -4.84 -8.08
N VAL A 67 -2.60 -4.40 -9.07
CA VAL A 67 -3.96 -3.91 -8.88
C VAL A 67 -4.88 -4.73 -9.77
N THR A 68 -6.03 -5.14 -9.22
CA THR A 68 -7.08 -5.87 -9.93
C THR A 68 -8.38 -5.07 -9.83
N PHE A 69 -8.94 -4.69 -10.97
CA PHE A 69 -10.24 -4.03 -11.11
C PHE A 69 -11.31 -5.05 -11.52
N LEU A 70 -12.51 -4.94 -10.97
CA LEU A 70 -13.64 -5.86 -11.16
C LEU A 70 -14.87 -5.16 -11.76
#